data_AF-W6TKL3-F1
#
_entry.id   AF-W6TKL3-F1
#
_cell.length_a   1.000
_cell.length_b   1.000
_cell.length_c   1.000
_cell.angle_alpha   90.00
_cell.angle_beta   90.00
_cell.angle_gamma   90.00
#
_symmetry.space_group_name_H-M   'P 1'
#
loop_
_entity.id
_entity.type
_entity.pdbx_description
1 polymer ?
#
loop_
_entity_poly.entity_id
_entity_poly.type
_entity_poly.pdbx_seq_one_letter_code
_entity_poly.pdbx_strand_id
1 'polypeptide(L)'
;MLKSIQHLIGSSVKAKDGKFGVIKDIYFDDNTWNVRYLIVEARWWLLKHQWVISPFTVLQTGLTESSIQVTLTNKEIRQYPVEEASIPVSKQEEESLFNHHSWPDYSSRSMFDENLPRSFHSLRSEDKDQEYGDPHLRSFTHVRDYTVSNSDGFLGEVEDFLVDTVSWKISNLVIQHFFDPEEFNLIPVKKVRSINWDNFQLEIDLASGELEHCQKTHLEDFTSAD
;
A
#
# COMPACT_ATOMS: atom_id res chain seq x y z
N MET A 1 12.07 -9.46 -10.92
CA MET A 1 12.11 -8.13 -11.58
C MET A 1 11.44 -7.16 -10.62
N LEU A 2 12.09 -6.05 -10.28
CA LEU A 2 11.52 -5.06 -9.38
C LEU A 2 10.56 -4.14 -10.12
N LYS A 3 9.41 -3.87 -9.51
CA LYS A 3 8.38 -2.96 -10.03
C LYS A 3 7.89 -2.02 -8.94
N SER A 4 7.57 -0.81 -9.34
CA SER A 4 6.76 0.13 -8.56
C SER A 4 5.38 -0.47 -8.26
N ILE A 5 4.95 -0.49 -7.00
CA ILE A 5 3.59 -0.90 -6.64
C ILE A 5 2.58 0.13 -7.13
N GLN A 6 2.89 1.43 -7.01
CA GLN A 6 2.02 2.50 -7.50
C GLN A 6 1.73 2.36 -9.00
N HIS A 7 2.72 1.91 -9.78
CA HIS A 7 2.55 1.64 -11.21
C HIS A 7 1.68 0.39 -11.49
N LEU A 8 1.72 -0.62 -10.62
CA LEU A 8 0.81 -1.78 -10.72
C LEU A 8 -0.64 -1.35 -10.42
N ILE A 9 -0.85 -0.39 -9.51
CA ILE A 9 -2.17 0.18 -9.26
C ILE A 9 -2.69 0.89 -10.52
N GLY A 10 -3.95 0.65 -10.85
CA GLY A 10 -4.59 1.12 -12.08
C GLY A 10 -4.36 0.21 -13.29
N SER A 11 -3.40 -0.71 -13.26
CA SER A 11 -3.18 -1.67 -14.34
C SER A 11 -4.41 -2.53 -14.61
N SER A 12 -4.69 -2.79 -15.89
CA SER A 12 -5.81 -3.64 -16.29
C SER A 12 -5.50 -5.11 -15.99
N VAL A 13 -6.45 -5.78 -15.35
CA VAL A 13 -6.40 -7.22 -15.12
C VAL A 13 -7.08 -7.95 -16.27
N LYS A 14 -6.34 -8.85 -16.91
CA LYS A 14 -6.82 -9.76 -17.96
C LYS A 14 -6.87 -11.17 -17.39
N ALA A 15 -8.09 -11.69 -17.26
CA ALA A 15 -8.33 -13.10 -16.99
C ALA A 15 -8.00 -13.94 -18.24
N LYS A 16 -7.93 -15.26 -18.05
CA LYS A 16 -7.70 -16.24 -19.13
C LYS A 16 -8.68 -16.11 -20.29
N ASP A 17 -9.92 -15.71 -20.01
CA ASP A 17 -11.03 -15.57 -20.94
C ASP A 17 -11.37 -14.11 -21.30
N GLY A 18 -10.53 -13.14 -20.93
CA GLY A 18 -10.66 -11.75 -21.37
C GLY A 18 -10.43 -10.70 -20.27
N LYS A 19 -10.79 -9.45 -20.56
CA LYS A 19 -10.65 -8.34 -19.60
C LYS A 19 -11.56 -8.56 -18.38
N PHE A 20 -11.02 -8.29 -17.18
CA PHE A 20 -11.78 -8.36 -15.94
C PHE A 20 -12.00 -6.98 -15.32
N GLY A 21 -10.94 -6.29 -14.92
CA GLY A 21 -11.02 -5.06 -14.11
C GLY A 21 -9.70 -4.30 -14.06
N VAL A 22 -9.51 -3.50 -13.01
CA VAL A 22 -8.27 -2.76 -12.73
C VAL A 22 -7.81 -2.99 -11.30
N ILE A 23 -6.51 -3.04 -11.07
CA ILE A 23 -5.95 -3.09 -9.71
C ILE A 23 -6.27 -1.77 -9.02
N LYS A 24 -6.81 -1.82 -7.80
CA LYS A 24 -7.11 -0.66 -6.97
C LYS A 24 -6.20 -0.53 -5.78
N ASP A 25 -5.74 -1.65 -5.25
CA ASP A 25 -4.91 -1.70 -4.08
C ASP A 25 -4.12 -3.01 -4.08
N ILE A 26 -3.06 -3.06 -3.29
CA ILE A 26 -2.25 -4.25 -3.07
C ILE A 26 -2.11 -4.44 -1.56
N TYR A 27 -2.51 -5.63 -1.08
CA TYR A 27 -2.38 -5.98 0.31
C TYR A 27 -1.12 -6.80 0.54
N PHE A 28 -0.38 -6.44 1.59
CA PHE A 28 0.86 -7.09 1.98
C PHE A 28 0.87 -7.40 3.47
N ASP A 29 1.67 -8.39 3.84
CA ASP A 29 1.91 -8.81 5.20
C ASP A 29 3.12 -8.04 5.76
N ASP A 30 2.96 -7.28 6.82
CA ASP A 30 4.00 -6.37 7.33
C ASP A 30 5.13 -7.06 8.11
N ASN A 31 4.95 -8.31 8.52
CA ASN A 31 6.02 -9.11 9.11
C ASN A 31 6.93 -9.70 8.04
N THR A 32 6.34 -10.23 6.97
CA THR A 32 7.06 -10.99 5.94
C THR A 32 7.39 -10.18 4.70
N TRP A 33 6.72 -9.04 4.52
CA TRP A 33 6.78 -8.17 3.33
C TRP A 33 6.33 -8.87 2.05
N ASN A 34 5.54 -9.94 2.17
CA ASN A 34 4.96 -10.61 1.02
C ASN A 34 3.65 -9.92 0.63
N VAL A 35 3.48 -9.65 -0.66
CA VAL A 35 2.17 -9.30 -1.22
C VAL A 35 1.27 -10.52 -1.08
N ARG A 36 0.13 -10.33 -0.44
CA ARG A 36 -0.88 -11.36 -0.19
C ARG A 36 -1.97 -11.30 -1.25
N TYR A 37 -2.41 -10.10 -1.61
CA TYR A 37 -3.57 -9.91 -2.48
C TYR A 37 -3.40 -8.71 -3.42
N LEU A 38 -3.86 -8.89 -4.65
CA LEU A 38 -4.16 -7.80 -5.58
C LEU A 38 -5.67 -7.53 -5.50
N ILE A 39 -6.05 -6.32 -5.15
CA ILE A 39 -7.46 -5.93 -5.05
C ILE A 39 -7.89 -5.35 -6.38
N VAL A 40 -8.87 -6.00 -7.00
CA VAL A 40 -9.30 -5.67 -8.36
C VAL A 40 -10.71 -5.17 -8.35
N GLU A 41 -10.93 -3.97 -8.89
CA GLU A 41 -12.26 -3.41 -9.08
C GLU A 41 -12.71 -3.62 -10.53
N ALA A 42 -13.95 -4.05 -10.69
CA ALA A 42 -14.65 -4.05 -11.96
C ALA A 42 -16.04 -3.45 -11.81
N ARG A 43 -16.50 -2.79 -12.87
CA ARG A 43 -17.86 -2.28 -12.93
C ARG A 43 -18.78 -3.40 -13.36
N TRP A 44 -19.76 -3.70 -12.52
CA TRP A 44 -20.83 -4.61 -12.85
C TRP A 44 -22.14 -3.88 -12.56
N TRP A 45 -23.03 -3.77 -13.56
CA TRP A 45 -24.38 -3.19 -13.46
C TRP A 45 -24.52 -1.85 -12.67
N LEU A 46 -23.56 -0.93 -12.76
CA LEU A 46 -23.49 0.36 -12.03
C LEU A 46 -22.98 0.31 -10.58
N LEU A 47 -22.72 -0.86 -10.00
CA LEU A 47 -22.08 -0.98 -8.69
C LEU A 47 -20.59 -1.30 -8.85
N LYS A 48 -19.76 -0.66 -8.01
CA LYS A 48 -18.34 -0.99 -7.89
C LYS A 48 -18.24 -2.20 -6.98
N HIS A 49 -17.62 -3.26 -7.48
CA HIS A 49 -17.31 -4.45 -6.71
C HIS A 49 -15.79 -4.69 -6.73
N GLN A 50 -15.27 -5.19 -5.63
CA GLN A 50 -13.85 -5.53 -5.47
C GLN A 50 -13.70 -7.03 -5.28
N TRP A 51 -12.65 -7.58 -5.88
CA TRP A 51 -12.29 -8.99 -5.80
C TRP A 51 -10.84 -9.14 -5.39
N VAL A 52 -10.56 -10.24 -4.70
CA VAL A 52 -9.23 -10.63 -4.25
C VAL A 52 -8.60 -11.54 -5.29
N ILE A 53 -7.40 -11.20 -5.75
CA ILE A 53 -6.60 -12.05 -6.61
C ILE A 53 -5.28 -12.40 -5.92
N SER A 54 -4.94 -13.69 -5.90
CA SER A 54 -3.62 -14.12 -5.45
C SER A 54 -2.55 -13.71 -6.47
N PRO A 55 -1.46 -13.06 -6.03
CA PRO A 55 -0.38 -12.62 -6.92
C PRO A 55 0.28 -13.78 -7.68
N PHE A 56 0.28 -15.00 -7.14
CA PHE A 56 0.85 -16.19 -7.79
C PHE A 56 0.04 -16.68 -9.00
N THR A 57 -1.15 -16.13 -9.24
CA THR A 57 -1.91 -16.39 -10.46
C THR A 57 -1.43 -15.52 -11.63
N VAL A 58 -0.62 -14.50 -11.37
CA VAL A 58 -0.10 -13.59 -12.40
C VAL A 58 0.96 -14.29 -13.24
N LEU A 59 0.78 -14.24 -14.56
CA LEU A 59 1.72 -14.78 -15.54
C LEU A 59 2.84 -13.77 -15.79
N GLN A 60 4.10 -14.17 -15.55
CA GLN A 60 5.26 -13.30 -15.81
C GLN A 60 5.30 -12.78 -17.25
N THR A 61 4.98 -13.64 -18.22
CA THR A 61 4.93 -13.27 -19.65
C THR A 61 3.78 -12.33 -20.01
N GLY A 62 2.85 -12.10 -19.08
CA GLY A 62 1.68 -11.26 -19.24
C GLY A 62 1.71 -9.97 -18.43
N LEU A 63 2.84 -9.65 -17.78
CA LEU A 63 3.06 -8.31 -17.24
C LEU A 63 3.48 -7.39 -18.39
N THR A 64 2.75 -6.31 -18.56
CA THR A 64 3.10 -5.18 -19.42
C THR A 64 3.10 -3.91 -18.58
N GLU A 65 3.44 -2.76 -19.16
CA GLU A 65 3.39 -1.48 -18.44
C GLU A 65 2.02 -1.21 -17.80
N SER A 66 0.91 -1.46 -18.51
CA SER A 66 -0.43 -1.10 -18.05
C SER A 66 -1.39 -2.27 -17.86
N SER A 67 -0.90 -3.51 -17.86
CA SER A 67 -1.76 -4.69 -17.70
C SER A 67 -1.04 -5.89 -17.11
N ILE A 68 -1.80 -6.70 -16.38
CA ILE A 68 -1.38 -8.01 -15.88
C ILE A 68 -2.31 -9.08 -16.42
N GLN A 69 -1.75 -10.23 -16.78
CA GLN A 69 -2.53 -11.42 -17.13
C GLN A 69 -2.51 -12.43 -15.99
N VAL A 70 -3.66 -13.01 -15.68
CA VAL A 70 -3.79 -14.08 -14.67
C VAL A 70 -4.24 -15.39 -15.28
N THR A 71 -3.94 -16.50 -14.59
CA THR A 71 -4.34 -17.86 -15.00
C THR A 71 -5.82 -18.16 -14.80
N LEU A 72 -6.49 -17.38 -13.94
CA LEU A 72 -7.90 -17.52 -13.60
C LEU A 72 -8.83 -16.97 -14.70
N THR A 73 -10.02 -17.56 -14.82
CA THR A 73 -11.13 -17.05 -15.63
C THR A 73 -11.92 -15.96 -14.90
N ASN A 74 -12.71 -15.18 -15.64
CA ASN A 74 -13.63 -14.19 -15.06
C ASN A 74 -14.57 -14.81 -14.02
N LYS A 75 -15.05 -16.04 -14.26
CA LYS A 75 -15.95 -16.75 -13.35
C LYS A 75 -15.26 -17.12 -12.05
N GLU A 76 -14.02 -17.62 -12.10
CA GLU A 76 -13.25 -18.01 -10.91
C GLU A 76 -12.89 -16.80 -10.05
N ILE A 77 -12.49 -15.68 -10.65
CA ILE A 77 -12.18 -14.45 -9.89
C ILE A 77 -13.41 -13.98 -9.11
N ARG A 78 -14.61 -14.07 -9.69
CA ARG A 78 -15.86 -13.62 -9.05
C ARG A 78 -16.26 -14.43 -7.82
N GLN A 79 -15.67 -15.61 -7.61
CA GLN A 79 -15.91 -16.43 -6.42
C GLN A 79 -15.19 -15.88 -5.18
N TYR A 80 -14.27 -14.93 -5.35
CA TYR A 80 -13.48 -14.34 -4.28
C TYR A 80 -13.75 -12.83 -4.17
N PRO A 81 -14.98 -12.40 -3.82
CA PRO A 81 -15.21 -11.01 -3.44
C PRO A 81 -14.33 -10.65 -2.24
N VAL A 82 -14.05 -9.36 -2.04
CA VAL A 82 -13.43 -8.91 -0.78
C VAL A 82 -14.40 -9.20 0.36
N GLU A 83 -14.05 -10.14 1.23
CA GLU A 83 -14.76 -10.45 2.47
C GLU A 83 -14.09 -9.75 3.67
N GLU A 84 -14.80 -9.62 4.81
CA GLU A 84 -14.29 -8.98 6.04
C GLU A 84 -12.93 -9.51 6.49
N ALA A 85 -12.69 -10.82 6.39
CA ALA A 85 -11.42 -11.44 6.76
C ALA A 85 -10.23 -11.04 5.86
N SER A 86 -10.49 -10.47 4.69
CA SER A 86 -9.47 -9.97 3.75
C SER A 86 -9.31 -8.45 3.81
N ILE A 87 -9.98 -7.77 4.75
CA ILE A 87 -9.83 -6.33 4.97
C ILE A 87 -8.57 -6.11 5.83
N PRO A 88 -7.63 -5.24 5.40
CA PRO A 88 -6.44 -4.92 6.19
C PRO A 88 -6.82 -4.10 7.42
N VAL A 89 -6.00 -4.17 8.47
CA VAL A 89 -6.20 -3.39 9.72
C VAL A 89 -6.44 -1.92 9.45
N SER A 90 -5.69 -1.35 8.50
CA SER A 90 -5.83 0.05 8.10
C SER A 90 -7.27 0.43 7.75
N LYS A 91 -7.99 -0.44 7.02
CA LYS A 91 -9.36 -0.17 6.59
C LYS A 91 -10.38 -0.42 7.71
N GLN A 92 -10.12 -1.39 8.57
CA GLN A 92 -10.99 -1.66 9.74
C GLN A 92 -10.95 -0.47 10.71
N GLU A 93 -9.75 0.04 10.99
CA GLU A 93 -9.56 1.17 11.88
C GLU A 93 -10.04 2.48 11.21
N GLU A 94 -9.83 2.68 9.91
CA GLU A 94 -10.44 3.77 9.13
C GLU A 94 -11.97 3.75 9.25
N GLU A 95 -12.63 2.61 9.00
CA GLU A 95 -14.08 2.47 9.20
C GLU A 95 -14.49 2.72 10.66
N SER A 96 -13.70 2.30 11.64
CA SER A 96 -13.97 2.56 13.06
C SER A 96 -13.89 4.07 13.40
N LEU A 97 -12.91 4.79 12.84
CA LEU A 97 -12.69 6.22 13.00
C LEU A 97 -13.79 7.03 12.30
N PHE A 98 -14.17 6.65 11.07
CA PHE A 98 -15.22 7.30 10.29
C PHE A 98 -16.63 7.05 10.83
N ASN A 99 -16.92 5.85 11.33
CA ASN A 99 -18.23 5.54 11.92
C ASN A 99 -18.45 6.22 13.27
N HIS A 100 -17.38 6.54 14.02
CA HIS A 100 -17.49 7.21 15.31
C HIS A 100 -17.42 8.73 15.25
N HIS A 101 -16.90 9.33 14.17
CA HIS A 101 -16.74 10.77 14.10
C HIS A 101 -17.06 11.36 12.72
N SER A 102 -17.97 12.34 12.70
CA SER A 102 -18.18 13.24 11.56
C SER A 102 -16.99 14.20 11.43
N TRP A 103 -15.95 13.84 10.68
CA TRP A 103 -14.84 14.74 10.36
C TRP A 103 -15.00 15.40 8.97
N PRO A 104 -14.59 16.68 8.82
CA PRO A 104 -14.61 17.38 7.54
C PRO A 104 -13.63 16.75 6.53
N ASP A 105 -14.04 16.78 5.27
CA ASP A 105 -13.38 16.24 4.08
C ASP A 105 -11.87 16.54 4.02
N TYR A 106 -11.04 15.51 4.16
CA TYR A 106 -9.58 15.59 4.15
C TYR A 106 -8.99 15.70 2.73
N SER A 107 -9.80 16.08 1.74
CA SER A 107 -9.39 16.20 0.33
C SER A 107 -8.83 17.58 -0.05
N SER A 108 -8.44 18.44 0.90
CA SER A 108 -7.85 19.74 0.57
C SER A 108 -6.52 19.97 1.28
N ARG A 109 -5.47 19.61 0.55
CA ARG A 109 -4.10 20.13 0.62
C ARG A 109 -4.05 21.62 1.00
N SER A 110 -3.68 21.91 2.25
CA SER A 110 -2.95 23.11 2.71
C SER A 110 -2.48 22.85 4.15
N MET A 111 -1.25 22.38 4.37
CA MET A 111 -0.09 23.21 4.69
C MET A 111 -0.32 24.22 5.83
N PHE A 112 0.39 24.00 6.95
CA PHE A 112 0.66 24.90 8.09
C PHE A 112 -0.55 25.45 8.85
N ASP A 113 -0.99 24.72 9.88
CA ASP A 113 -1.57 25.36 11.07
C ASP A 113 -0.93 24.76 12.33
N GLU A 114 -0.07 25.53 12.99
CA GLU A 114 0.56 25.18 14.27
C GLU A 114 -0.42 25.18 15.46
N ASN A 115 -1.73 25.40 15.23
CA ASN A 115 -2.75 25.46 16.27
C ASN A 115 -3.78 24.32 16.25
N LEU A 116 -3.42 23.10 15.83
CA LEU A 116 -4.26 21.95 16.18
C LEU A 116 -4.21 21.73 17.70
N PRO A 117 -5.34 21.75 18.42
CA PRO A 117 -5.35 21.43 19.84
C PRO A 117 -4.84 19.98 20.02
N ARG A 118 -3.84 19.80 20.90
CA ARG A 118 -3.21 18.52 21.29
C ARG A 118 -4.15 17.53 22.01
N SER A 119 -5.44 17.56 21.70
CA SER A 119 -6.47 16.74 22.35
C SER A 119 -6.93 15.63 21.41
N PHE A 120 -6.00 14.76 20.99
CA PHE A 120 -6.32 13.46 20.37
C PHE A 120 -5.90 12.27 21.23
N HIS A 121 -5.32 12.50 22.42
CA HIS A 121 -5.18 11.47 23.44
C HIS A 121 -6.37 11.49 24.37
N SER A 122 -7.39 10.69 24.05
CA SER A 122 -8.35 10.07 25.00
C SER A 122 -9.74 9.97 24.40
N LEU A 123 -9.93 9.10 23.41
CA LEU A 123 -11.25 8.50 23.12
C LEU A 123 -11.05 7.03 22.75
N ARG A 124 -10.37 6.29 23.62
CA ARG A 124 -10.40 4.82 23.58
C ARG A 124 -11.69 4.40 24.27
N SER A 125 -12.75 4.18 23.51
CA SER A 125 -13.92 3.47 24.00
C SER A 125 -13.53 2.02 24.31
N GLU A 126 -13.84 1.60 25.53
CA GLU A 126 -13.66 0.24 26.03
C GLU A 126 -14.74 -0.68 25.43
N ASP A 127 -14.65 -0.96 24.13
CA ASP A 127 -15.41 -2.02 23.45
C ASP A 127 -14.51 -2.64 22.36
N LYS A 128 -13.42 -3.32 22.78
CA LYS A 128 -12.55 -4.08 21.87
C LYS A 128 -12.67 -5.58 22.18
N ASP A 129 -13.63 -6.26 21.56
CA ASP A 129 -13.71 -7.73 21.52
C ASP A 129 -14.36 -8.25 20.22
N GLN A 130 -14.02 -7.64 19.08
CA GLN A 130 -14.18 -8.28 17.77
C GLN A 130 -12.98 -7.91 16.87
N GLU A 131 -11.90 -8.69 16.95
CA GLU A 131 -10.80 -8.65 15.97
C GLU A 131 -11.31 -9.22 14.63
N TYR A 132 -11.91 -8.36 13.79
CA TYR A 132 -12.32 -8.73 12.44
C TYR A 132 -11.19 -8.50 11.44
N GLY A 133 -10.31 -9.50 11.25
CA GLY A 133 -9.36 -9.54 10.11
C GLY A 133 -7.91 -9.81 10.51
N ASP A 134 -7.02 -9.91 9.52
CA ASP A 134 -5.60 -10.23 9.74
C ASP A 134 -4.83 -9.00 10.26
N PRO A 135 -4.29 -9.03 11.50
CA PRO A 135 -3.63 -7.91 12.14
C PRO A 135 -2.33 -7.48 11.45
N HIS A 136 -1.80 -8.28 10.54
CA HIS A 136 -0.57 -8.02 9.80
C HIS A 136 -0.80 -7.67 8.33
N LEU A 137 -2.05 -7.70 7.88
CA LEU A 137 -2.40 -7.31 6.53
C LEU A 137 -2.54 -5.79 6.42
N ARG A 138 -1.86 -5.20 5.44
CA ARG A 138 -1.78 -3.76 5.20
C ARG A 138 -2.20 -3.40 3.79
N SER A 139 -2.95 -2.29 3.65
CA SER A 139 -3.20 -1.64 2.37
C SER A 139 -2.00 -0.80 1.95
N PHE A 140 -1.49 -1.02 0.74
CA PHE A 140 -0.50 -0.11 0.17
C PHE A 140 -1.05 1.31 0.06
N THR A 141 -2.28 1.47 -0.47
CA THR A 141 -2.83 2.82 -0.68
C THR A 141 -2.96 3.62 0.62
N HIS A 142 -3.08 2.96 1.77
CA HIS A 142 -3.11 3.62 3.06
C HIS A 142 -1.70 3.92 3.61
N VAL A 143 -0.77 2.95 3.48
CA VAL A 143 0.60 3.11 3.98
C VAL A 143 1.42 4.10 3.14
N ARG A 144 1.03 4.32 1.88
CA ARG A 144 1.75 5.20 0.94
C ARG A 144 1.93 6.62 1.45
N ASP A 145 1.09 7.13 2.36
CA ASP A 145 1.22 8.50 2.85
C ASP A 145 1.73 8.55 4.31
N TYR A 146 2.36 7.47 4.79
CA TYR A 146 2.90 7.41 6.15
C TYR A 146 4.19 8.21 6.26
N THR A 147 4.38 8.85 7.41
CA THR A 147 5.63 9.53 7.74
C THR A 147 6.71 8.50 8.06
N VAL A 148 7.92 8.70 7.54
CA VAL A 148 9.08 7.84 7.77
C VAL A 148 10.03 8.56 8.71
N SER A 149 10.50 7.84 9.73
CA SER A 149 11.36 8.40 10.78
C SER A 149 12.39 7.39 11.27
N ASN A 150 13.45 7.88 11.90
CA ASN A 150 14.46 7.10 12.60
C ASN A 150 14.72 7.70 14.00
N SER A 151 15.78 7.25 14.68
CA SER A 151 16.21 7.81 15.97
C SER A 151 16.58 9.30 15.93
N ASP A 152 16.93 9.82 14.75
CA ASP A 152 17.38 11.19 14.54
C ASP A 152 16.22 12.13 14.19
N GLY A 153 15.06 11.59 13.82
CA GLY A 153 13.83 12.33 13.59
C GLY A 153 13.10 11.96 12.30
N PHE A 154 12.37 12.92 11.76
CA PHE A 154 11.60 12.79 10.52
C PHE A 154 12.53 12.74 9.30
N LEU A 155 12.22 11.84 8.36
CA LEU A 155 13.02 11.60 7.15
C LEU A 155 12.27 11.90 5.85
N GLY A 156 10.94 11.81 5.86
CA GLY A 156 10.11 12.00 4.68
C GLY A 156 8.78 11.26 4.81
N GLU A 157 8.12 11.06 3.68
CA GLU A 157 6.93 10.23 3.57
C GLU A 157 7.26 9.02 2.70
N VAL A 158 6.52 7.94 2.90
CA VAL A 158 6.47 6.85 1.92
C VAL A 158 6.01 7.47 0.59
N GLU A 159 6.60 7.07 -0.52
CA GLU A 159 6.07 7.41 -1.85
C GLU A 159 5.57 6.15 -2.56
N ASP A 160 6.34 5.08 -2.44
CA ASP A 160 6.07 3.81 -3.11
C ASP A 160 6.80 2.65 -2.42
N PHE A 161 6.52 1.44 -2.89
CA PHE A 161 7.24 0.21 -2.59
C PHE A 161 7.71 -0.45 -3.88
N LEU A 162 8.92 -1.00 -3.84
CA LEU A 162 9.41 -1.87 -4.91
C LEU A 162 9.10 -3.33 -4.57
N VAL A 163 8.39 -4.00 -5.46
CA VAL A 163 8.05 -5.42 -5.35
C VAL A 163 8.79 -6.23 -6.40
N ASP A 164 9.37 -7.35 -6.00
CA ASP A 164 9.83 -8.35 -6.95
C ASP A 164 8.63 -9.13 -7.48
N THR A 165 8.32 -9.00 -8.78
CA THR A 165 7.11 -9.58 -9.36
C THR A 165 7.13 -11.10 -9.50
N VAL A 166 8.28 -11.76 -9.29
CA VAL A 166 8.41 -13.22 -9.38
C VAL A 166 8.06 -13.86 -8.03
N SER A 167 8.65 -13.32 -6.97
CA SER A 167 8.44 -13.77 -5.59
C SER A 167 7.27 -13.09 -4.90
N TRP A 168 6.82 -11.95 -5.44
CA TRP A 168 5.84 -11.04 -4.84
C TRP A 168 6.24 -10.56 -3.45
N LYS A 169 7.55 -10.40 -3.23
CA LYS A 169 8.10 -9.84 -2.01
C LYS A 169 8.46 -8.37 -2.23
N ILE A 170 8.00 -7.52 -1.33
CA ILE A 170 8.42 -6.12 -1.27
C ILE A 170 9.87 -6.11 -0.77
N SER A 171 10.74 -5.45 -1.52
CA SER A 171 12.17 -5.39 -1.20
C SER A 171 12.56 -4.04 -0.62
N ASN A 172 11.99 -2.95 -1.14
CA ASN A 172 12.41 -1.60 -0.81
C ASN A 172 11.19 -0.70 -0.54
N LEU A 173 11.33 0.13 0.48
CA LEU A 173 10.59 1.36 0.68
C LEU A 173 11.21 2.46 -0.18
N VAL A 174 10.37 3.22 -0.87
CA VAL A 174 10.76 4.42 -1.62
C VAL A 174 10.31 5.62 -0.80
N ILE A 175 11.25 6.49 -0.44
CA ILE A 175 10.93 7.76 0.22
C ILE A 175 11.38 8.92 -0.65
N GLN A 176 10.59 9.99 -0.67
CA GLN A 176 10.94 11.22 -1.38
C GLN A 176 12.18 11.87 -0.75
N HIS A 177 13.13 12.31 -1.59
CA HIS A 177 14.29 13.05 -1.11
C HIS A 177 13.93 14.52 -0.86
N PHE A 178 14.26 15.04 0.33
CA PHE A 178 13.80 16.38 0.77
C PHE A 178 14.38 17.54 -0.06
N PHE A 179 15.60 17.39 -0.59
CA PHE A 179 16.28 18.46 -1.35
C PHE A 179 16.15 18.32 -2.87
N ASP A 180 15.64 17.18 -3.35
CA ASP A 180 15.47 16.93 -4.78
C ASP A 180 14.18 16.11 -4.99
N PRO A 181 13.09 16.73 -5.43
CA PRO A 181 11.80 16.05 -5.56
C PRO A 181 11.77 15.00 -6.69
N GLU A 182 12.76 14.99 -7.59
CA GLU A 182 12.85 14.02 -8.69
C GLU A 182 13.67 12.78 -8.34
N GLU A 183 14.47 12.83 -7.26
CA GLU A 183 15.23 11.68 -6.74
C GLU A 183 14.52 11.03 -5.55
N PHE A 184 14.58 9.70 -5.50
CA PHE A 184 14.05 8.92 -4.38
C PHE A 184 15.14 8.10 -3.70
N ASN A 185 15.04 7.96 -2.38
CA ASN A 185 15.90 7.05 -1.63
C ASN A 185 15.25 5.67 -1.54
N LEU A 186 16.03 4.65 -1.86
CA LEU A 186 15.64 3.26 -1.71
C LEU A 186 16.12 2.70 -0.36
N ILE A 187 15.17 2.36 0.50
CA ILE A 187 15.44 1.81 1.83
C ILE A 187 15.00 0.34 1.83
N PRO A 188 15.91 -0.63 2.04
CA PRO A 188 15.52 -2.03 2.14
C PRO A 188 14.51 -2.25 3.27
N VAL A 189 13.41 -2.97 3.01
CA VAL A 189 12.33 -3.14 4.02
C VAL A 189 12.77 -3.88 5.28
N LYS A 190 13.88 -4.64 5.21
CA LYS A 190 14.55 -5.22 6.38
C LYS A 190 15.02 -4.20 7.42
N LYS A 191 15.09 -2.92 7.04
CA LYS A 191 15.42 -1.81 7.94
C LYS A 191 14.18 -1.23 8.62
N VAL A 192 12.98 -1.59 8.20
CA VAL A 192 11.75 -1.15 8.88
C VAL A 192 11.63 -1.89 10.21
N ARG A 193 11.55 -1.11 11.29
CA ARG A 193 11.43 -1.61 12.66
C ARG A 193 9.96 -1.84 13.01
N SER A 194 9.09 -0.91 12.63
CA SER A 194 7.66 -0.98 12.90
C SER A 194 6.86 -0.09 11.97
N ILE A 195 5.60 -0.48 11.75
CA ILE A 195 4.58 0.33 11.10
C ILE A 195 3.51 0.58 12.15
N ASN A 196 3.30 1.85 12.52
CA ASN A 196 2.33 2.27 13.51
C ASN A 196 1.13 2.94 12.81
N TRP A 197 -0.04 2.35 12.99
CA TRP A 197 -1.29 2.78 12.39
C TRP A 197 -1.90 3.99 13.11
N ASP A 198 -1.76 4.08 14.44
CA ASP A 198 -2.43 5.09 15.26
C ASP A 198 -1.96 6.52 14.94
N ASN A 199 -0.75 6.63 14.39
CA ASN A 199 -0.11 7.89 14.08
C ASN A 199 0.46 7.97 12.67
N PHE A 200 0.11 7.05 11.78
CA PHE A 200 0.54 7.04 10.37
C PHE A 200 2.06 7.14 10.22
N GLN A 201 2.81 6.33 10.98
CA GLN A 201 4.26 6.40 11.08
C GLN A 201 4.94 5.07 10.80
N LEU A 202 6.03 5.12 10.04
CA LEU A 202 6.94 4.02 9.77
C LEU A 202 8.30 4.36 10.38
N GLU A 203 8.80 3.49 11.26
CA GLU A 203 10.10 3.65 11.91
C GLU A 203 11.14 2.77 11.23
N ILE A 204 12.32 3.32 10.93
CA ILE A 204 13.44 2.59 10.34
C ILE A 204 14.68 2.61 11.22
N ASP A 205 15.47 1.53 11.13
CA ASP A 205 16.76 1.35 11.78
C ASP A 205 17.91 1.69 10.81
N LEU A 206 17.95 2.97 10.43
CA LEU A 206 18.96 3.55 9.54
C LEU A 206 19.28 4.97 10.01
N ALA A 207 20.55 5.29 10.24
CA ALA A 207 20.97 6.62 10.68
C ALA A 207 20.87 7.63 9.54
N SER A 208 20.67 8.92 9.85
CA SER A 208 20.47 9.94 8.82
C SER A 208 21.66 10.11 7.87
N GLY A 209 22.89 9.92 8.36
CA GLY A 209 24.09 9.93 7.51
C GLY A 209 24.21 8.73 6.57
N GLU A 210 23.52 7.62 6.85
CA GLU A 210 23.48 6.46 5.95
C GLU A 210 22.46 6.65 4.82
N LEU A 211 21.43 7.47 5.01
CA LEU A 211 20.45 7.81 3.96
C LEU A 211 21.10 8.54 2.79
N GLU A 212 22.07 9.41 3.04
CA GLU A 212 22.83 10.11 1.99
C GLU A 212 23.60 9.15 1.07
N HIS A 213 23.84 7.92 1.56
CA HIS A 213 24.54 6.86 0.83
C HIS A 213 23.58 5.79 0.29
N CYS A 214 22.27 5.93 0.52
CA CYS A 214 21.28 5.05 -0.09
C CYS A 214 21.31 5.19 -1.61
N GLN A 215 20.95 4.10 -2.29
CA GLN A 215 20.78 4.13 -3.72
C GLN A 215 19.67 5.13 -4.07
N LYS A 216 20.03 6.08 -4.92
CA LYS A 216 19.11 7.04 -5.53
C LYS A 216 18.59 6.50 -6.85
N THR A 217 17.36 6.87 -7.19
CA THR A 217 16.69 6.38 -8.40
C THR A 217 15.59 7.33 -8.82
N HIS A 218 15.13 7.18 -10.06
CA HIS A 218 13.85 7.72 -10.50
C HIS A 218 12.81 6.60 -10.54
N LEU A 219 11.54 6.91 -10.24
CA LEU A 219 10.47 5.89 -10.24
C LEU A 219 10.24 5.28 -11.63
N GLU A 220 10.52 6.04 -12.70
CA GLU A 220 10.38 5.59 -14.09
C GLU A 220 11.24 4.35 -14.40
N ASP A 221 12.38 4.18 -13.71
CA ASP A 221 13.29 3.03 -13.83
C ASP A 221 12.60 1.70 -13.47
N PHE A 222 11.48 1.73 -12.74
CA PHE A 222 10.74 0.55 -12.27
C PHE A 222 9.36 0.39 -12.91
N THR A 223 9.08 1.12 -13.99
CA THR A 223 7.79 1.07 -14.69
C THR A 223 7.82 0.22 -15.97
N SER A 224 8.96 0.17 -16.67
CA SER A 224 9.14 -0.49 -17.99
C SER A 224 9.19 -2.03 -17.93
N ALA A 225 8.62 -2.71 -18.92
CA ALA A 225 8.40 -4.16 -18.93
C ALA A 225 9.63 -5.03 -19.34
N ASP A 226 10.83 -4.46 -19.35
CA ASP A 226 12.03 -5.07 -19.95
C ASP A 226 12.78 -6.07 -19.04
#